data_AF-R5KLR9-F1
#
_entry.id   AF-R5KLR9-F1
#
_cell.length_a   1.000
_cell.length_b   1.000
_cell.length_c   1.000
_cell.angle_alpha   90.00
_cell.angle_beta   90.00
_cell.angle_gamma   90.00
#
_symmetry.space_group_name_H-M   'P 1'
#
loop_
_entity.id
_entity.type
_entity.pdbx_description
1 polymer ?
#
loop_
_entity_poly.entity_id
_entity_poly.type
_entity_poly.pdbx_seq_one_letter_code
_entity_poly.pdbx_strand_id
1 'polypeptide(L)'
;MMFKKLAQKLNKDRQKLSSAAINPLEVDFDDRKSVFLDKLTRTAVNMYERKCDIKNFSKLVLSDPENDSHNKIMDELFSKGIIDASDDEKLLELSDNSRFLRDLGLID
;
A
#
# COMPACT_ATOMS: atom_id res chain seq x y z
N MET A 1 -18.67 -35.93 27.22
CA MET A 1 -17.64 -36.66 26.42
C MET A 1 -16.51 -35.73 25.91
N MET A 2 -15.91 -34.92 26.79
CA MET A 2 -14.82 -34.00 26.40
C MET A 2 -13.44 -34.67 26.53
N PHE A 3 -13.23 -35.43 27.61
CA PHE A 3 -11.98 -36.16 27.84
C PHE A 3 -11.67 -37.20 26.75
N LYS A 4 -12.68 -37.91 26.23
CA LYS A 4 -12.52 -38.88 25.13
C LYS A 4 -12.05 -38.20 23.83
N LYS A 5 -12.57 -37.01 23.51
CA LYS A 5 -12.14 -36.20 22.36
C LYS A 5 -10.71 -35.69 22.54
N LEU A 6 -10.35 -35.25 23.75
CA LEU A 6 -8.99 -34.80 24.06
C LEU A 6 -7.97 -35.93 23.96
N ALA A 7 -8.28 -37.11 24.52
CA ALA A 7 -7.43 -38.28 24.42
C ALA A 7 -7.26 -38.79 22.98
N GLN A 8 -8.33 -38.76 22.17
CA GLN A 8 -8.25 -39.06 20.74
C GLN A 8 -7.37 -38.06 19.98
N LYS A 9 -7.46 -36.76 20.31
CA LYS A 9 -6.63 -35.72 19.67
C LYS A 9 -5.15 -35.91 20.03
N LEU A 10 -4.84 -36.13 21.30
CA LEU A 10 -3.47 -36.40 21.77
C LEU A 10 -2.86 -37.66 21.15
N ASN A 11 -3.64 -38.74 21.00
CA ASN A 11 -3.14 -39.95 20.34
C ASN A 11 -2.92 -39.76 18.83
N LYS A 12 -3.73 -38.94 18.16
CA LYS A 12 -3.57 -38.62 16.73
C LYS A 12 -2.33 -37.77 16.49
N ASP A 13 -2.03 -36.83 17.39
CA ASP A 13 -0.82 -36.00 17.35
C ASP A 13 0.44 -36.84 17.65
N ARG A 14 0.34 -37.81 18.57
CA ARG A 14 1.43 -38.74 18.88
C ARG A 14 1.74 -39.71 17.72
N GLN A 15 0.74 -40.14 16.95
CA GLN A 15 0.96 -40.96 15.75
C GLN A 15 1.60 -40.16 14.61
N LYS A 16 1.29 -38.87 14.44
CA LYS A 16 1.99 -37.98 13.47
C LYS A 16 3.47 -37.78 13.79
N LEU A 17 3.83 -37.78 15.08
CA LEU A 17 5.21 -37.63 15.53
C LEU A 17 6.01 -38.96 15.52
N SER A 18 5.32 -40.10 15.47
CA SER A 18 5.92 -41.44 15.60
C SER A 18 6.18 -42.16 14.27
N SER A 19 5.80 -41.59 13.13
CA SER A 19 6.02 -42.24 11.84
C SER A 19 6.34 -41.21 10.76
N ALA A 20 7.62 -40.88 10.69
CA ALA A 20 8.39 -40.60 9.48
C ALA A 20 9.66 -39.87 9.93
N ALA A 21 10.82 -40.44 9.64
CA ALA A 21 11.98 -39.61 9.44
C ALA A 21 11.59 -38.63 8.32
N ILE A 22 11.30 -37.37 8.66
CA ILE A 22 11.06 -36.35 7.65
C ILE A 22 12.41 -36.17 6.98
N ASN A 23 12.54 -36.61 5.73
CA ASN A 23 13.73 -36.30 4.95
C ASN A 23 13.89 -34.77 4.98
N PRO A 24 15.03 -34.23 5.44
CA PRO A 24 15.24 -32.79 5.48
C PRO A 24 15.19 -32.14 4.09
N LEU A 25 15.15 -32.95 3.02
CA LEU A 25 14.96 -32.54 1.63
C LEU A 25 13.48 -32.46 1.19
N GLU A 26 12.53 -33.00 1.97
CA GLU A 26 11.08 -32.96 1.68
C GLU A 26 10.36 -31.78 2.34
N VAL A 27 11.07 -30.93 3.07
CA VAL A 27 10.53 -29.64 3.51
C VAL A 27 10.52 -28.74 2.29
N ASP A 28 9.33 -28.38 1.80
CA ASP A 28 9.21 -27.38 0.74
C ASP A 28 9.70 -26.02 1.25
N PHE A 29 10.96 -25.72 0.93
CA PHE A 29 11.62 -24.49 1.32
C PHE A 29 11.25 -23.34 0.41
N ASP A 30 10.67 -23.57 -0.77
CA ASP A 30 10.40 -22.51 -1.74
C ASP A 30 9.25 -21.61 -1.27
N ASP A 31 8.19 -22.19 -0.71
CA ASP A 31 7.08 -21.43 -0.11
C ASP A 31 7.51 -20.60 1.11
N ARG A 32 8.45 -21.08 1.92
CA ARG A 32 8.93 -20.34 3.10
C ARG A 32 9.99 -19.30 2.75
N LYS A 33 10.83 -19.59 1.74
CA LYS A 33 11.81 -18.64 1.21
C LYS A 33 11.11 -17.49 0.51
N SER A 34 10.08 -17.74 -0.29
CA SER A 34 9.33 -16.67 -0.97
C SER A 34 8.69 -15.71 0.04
N VAL A 35 8.02 -16.22 1.08
CA VAL A 35 7.42 -15.39 2.14
C VAL A 35 8.48 -14.59 2.92
N PHE A 36 9.65 -15.18 3.18
CA PHE A 36 10.75 -14.48 3.85
C PHE A 36 11.33 -13.37 2.96
N LEU A 37 11.60 -13.68 1.69
CA LEU A 37 12.09 -12.71 0.71
C LEU A 37 11.08 -11.59 0.48
N ASP A 38 9.80 -11.89 0.40
CA ASP A 38 8.73 -10.89 0.29
C ASP A 38 8.71 -9.96 1.50
N LYS A 39 8.85 -10.50 2.72
CA LYS A 39 8.94 -9.68 3.94
C LYS A 39 10.19 -8.82 3.96
N LEU A 40 11.33 -9.35 3.51
CA LEU A 40 12.59 -8.60 3.44
C LEU A 40 12.48 -7.47 2.41
N THR A 41 11.95 -7.77 1.23
CA THR A 41 11.72 -6.79 0.16
C THR A 41 10.77 -5.69 0.61
N ARG A 42 9.63 -6.03 1.21
CA ARG A 42 8.69 -5.04 1.79
C ARG A 42 9.37 -4.17 2.85
N THR A 43 10.18 -4.77 3.71
CA THR A 43 10.92 -4.01 4.73
C THR A 43 11.89 -3.03 4.10
N ALA A 44 12.64 -3.46 3.08
CA ALA A 44 13.57 -2.60 2.34
C ALA A 44 12.87 -1.44 1.63
N VAL A 45 11.73 -1.72 0.98
CA VAL A 45 10.89 -0.69 0.34
C VAL A 45 10.39 0.31 1.37
N ASN A 46 9.81 -0.15 2.48
CA ASN A 46 9.32 0.74 3.54
C ASN A 46 10.43 1.63 4.13
N MET A 47 11.65 1.09 4.29
CA MET A 47 12.80 1.88 4.76
C MET A 47 13.22 2.94 3.74
N TYR A 48 13.16 2.62 2.44
CA TYR A 48 13.45 3.56 1.37
C TYR A 48 12.41 4.68 1.30
N GLU A 49 11.12 4.33 1.32
CA GLU A 49 10.00 5.29 1.35
C GLU A 49 10.15 6.24 2.52
N ARG A 50 10.34 5.71 3.74
CA ARG A 50 10.56 6.52 4.94
C ARG A 50 11.76 7.47 4.80
N LYS A 51 12.85 7.03 4.17
CA LYS A 51 14.03 7.87 3.94
C LYS A 51 13.74 8.99 2.93
N CYS A 52 12.95 8.71 1.90
CA CYS A 52 12.48 9.71 0.95
C CYS A 52 11.56 10.74 1.63
N ASP A 53 10.62 10.29 2.47
CA ASP A 53 9.71 11.16 3.20
C ASP A 53 10.47 12.11 4.14
N ILE A 54 11.42 11.57 4.91
CA ILE A 54 12.28 12.39 5.77
C ILE A 54 13.03 13.44 4.95
N LYS A 55 13.59 13.05 3.80
CA LYS A 55 14.32 13.98 2.92
C LYS A 55 13.42 15.09 2.38
N ASN A 56 12.21 14.74 1.94
CA ASN A 56 11.24 15.70 1.42
C ASN A 56 10.76 16.64 2.53
N PHE A 57 10.47 16.11 3.71
CA PHE A 57 10.10 16.91 4.87
C PHE A 57 11.23 17.85 5.31
N SER A 58 12.47 17.37 5.38
CA SER A 58 13.62 18.24 5.71
C SER A 58 13.81 19.36 4.70
N LYS A 59 13.57 19.11 3.41
CA LYS A 59 13.58 20.18 2.39
C LYS A 59 12.49 21.22 2.65
N LEU A 60 11.30 20.80 3.08
CA LEU A 60 10.20 21.70 3.40
C LEU A 60 10.48 22.53 4.66
N VAL A 61 11.07 21.92 5.70
CA VAL A 61 11.43 22.65 6.94
C VAL A 61 12.53 23.69 6.68
N LEU A 62 13.46 23.37 5.77
CA LEU A 62 14.55 24.27 5.43
C LEU A 62 14.23 25.21 4.26
N SER A 63 13.07 25.04 3.60
CA SER A 63 12.67 25.95 2.54
C SER A 63 12.26 27.29 3.14
N ASP A 64 12.66 28.36 2.47
CA ASP A 64 12.25 29.72 2.82
C ASP A 64 10.74 29.85 2.58
N PRO A 65 9.93 30.07 3.64
CA PRO A 65 8.47 30.15 3.52
C PRO A 65 8.01 31.35 2.67
N GLU A 66 8.86 32.36 2.50
CA GLU A 66 8.57 33.56 1.70
C GLU A 66 8.98 33.39 0.22
N ASN A 67 9.48 32.20 -0.15
CA ASN A 67 9.93 31.93 -1.51
C ASN A 67 8.76 31.60 -2.45
N ASP A 68 8.13 32.65 -2.99
CA ASP A 68 7.06 32.57 -3.98
C ASP A 68 7.53 32.22 -5.42
N SER A 69 8.78 31.81 -5.62
CA SER A 69 9.29 31.51 -6.97
C SER A 69 8.47 30.44 -7.70
N HIS A 70 8.04 29.40 -7.00
CA HIS A 70 7.23 28.32 -7.59
C HIS A 70 5.78 28.75 -7.82
N ASN A 71 5.24 29.62 -6.97
CA ASN A 71 3.91 30.22 -7.16
C ASN A 71 3.89 31.04 -8.44
N LYS A 72 4.91 31.88 -8.67
CA LYS A 72 5.08 32.66 -9.91
C LYS A 72 5.20 31.77 -11.15
N ILE A 73 5.88 30.63 -11.06
CA ILE A 73 5.98 29.67 -12.16
C ILE A 73 4.60 29.08 -12.48
N MET A 74 3.80 28.72 -11.46
CA MET A 74 2.42 28.25 -11.65
C MET A 74 1.54 29.32 -12.29
N ASP A 75 1.61 30.57 -11.82
CA ASP A 75 0.86 31.70 -12.39
C ASP A 75 1.23 31.94 -13.87
N GLU A 76 2.51 31.80 -14.22
CA GLU A 76 2.96 31.85 -15.62
C GLU A 76 2.44 30.69 -16.47
N LEU A 77 2.27 29.51 -15.89
CA LEU A 77 1.72 28.35 -16.59
C LEU A 77 0.20 28.49 -16.81
N PHE A 78 -0.52 28.99 -15.80
CA PHE A 78 -1.95 29.28 -15.91
C PHE A 78 -2.24 30.42 -16.89
N SER A 79 -1.43 31.49 -16.89
CA SER A 79 -1.56 32.57 -17.88
C SER A 79 -1.24 32.11 -19.32
N LYS A 80 -0.47 31.04 -19.49
CA LYS A 80 -0.24 30.38 -20.79
C LYS A 80 -1.36 29.42 -21.22
N GLY A 81 -2.43 29.32 -20.43
CA GLY A 81 -3.63 28.53 -20.74
C GLY A 81 -3.55 27.05 -20.34
N ILE A 82 -2.57 26.66 -19.51
CA ILE A 82 -2.61 25.35 -18.87
C ILE A 82 -3.77 25.35 -17.89
N ILE A 83 -4.66 24.37 -18.01
CA ILE A 83 -5.84 24.24 -17.15
C ILE A 83 -5.45 23.44 -15.91
N ASP A 84 -5.67 23.99 -14.72
CA ASP A 84 -5.58 23.21 -13.50
C ASP A 84 -6.66 22.12 -13.52
N ALA A 85 -6.24 20.86 -13.47
CA ALA A 85 -7.14 19.72 -13.40
C ALA A 85 -7.77 19.56 -12.00
N SER A 86 -7.21 20.26 -11.01
CA SER A 86 -7.58 20.27 -9.60
C SER A 86 -8.37 21.52 -9.21
N ASP A 87 -8.75 22.35 -10.21
CA ASP A 87 -9.55 23.55 -9.99
C ASP A 87 -10.90 23.17 -9.41
N ASP A 88 -11.06 23.39 -8.10
CA ASP A 88 -12.24 23.02 -7.33
C ASP A 88 -13.52 23.63 -7.94
N GLU A 89 -13.44 24.79 -8.59
CA GLU A 89 -14.58 25.43 -9.24
C GLU A 89 -15.06 24.64 -10.46
N LYS A 90 -14.13 24.13 -11.30
CA LYS A 90 -14.46 23.24 -12.42
C LYS A 90 -14.89 21.85 -11.96
N LEU A 91 -14.30 21.34 -10.88
CA LEU A 91 -14.73 20.07 -10.28
C LEU A 91 -16.16 20.18 -9.73
N LEU A 92 -16.52 21.35 -9.17
CA LEU A 92 -17.87 21.67 -8.75
C LEU A 92 -18.83 21.76 -9.94
N GLU A 93 -18.46 22.43 -11.03
CA GLU A 93 -19.28 22.47 -12.27
C GLU A 93 -19.52 21.07 -12.86
N LEU A 94 -18.54 20.18 -12.78
CA LEU A 94 -18.67 18.78 -13.20
C LEU A 94 -19.58 17.98 -12.27
N SER A 95 -19.71 18.37 -11.00
CA SER A 95 -20.60 17.71 -10.05
C SER A 95 -22.09 17.93 -10.37
N ASP A 96 -22.45 19.03 -11.04
CA ASP A 96 -23.82 19.29 -11.50
C ASP A 96 -24.09 18.75 -12.92
N ASN A 97 -23.08 18.17 -13.58
CA ASN A 97 -23.20 17.63 -14.92
C ASN A 97 -23.94 16.27 -14.89
N SER A 98 -25.26 16.34 -15.04
CA SER A 98 -26.14 15.16 -15.05
C SER A 98 -25.74 14.08 -16.06
N ARG A 99 -25.17 14.44 -17.22
CA ARG A 99 -24.69 13.46 -18.20
C ARG A 99 -23.45 12.72 -17.69
N PHE A 100 -22.50 13.46 -17.11
CA PHE A 100 -21.31 12.88 -16.51
C PHE A 100 -21.65 11.99 -15.30
N LEU A 101 -22.55 12.44 -14.43
CA LEU A 101 -23.01 11.65 -13.29
C LEU A 101 -23.75 10.37 -13.71
N ARG A 102 -24.52 10.40 -14.81
CA ARG A 102 -25.13 9.21 -15.42
C ARG A 102 -24.09 8.25 -15.98
N ASP A 103 -23.08 8.75 -16.69
CA ASP A 103 -22.00 7.93 -17.23
C ASP A 103 -21.18 7.25 -16.10
N LEU A 104 -21.09 7.88 -14.93
CA LEU A 104 -20.49 7.32 -13.72
C LEU A 104 -21.42 6.38 -12.92
N GLY A 105 -22.71 6.29 -13.28
CA GLY A 105 -23.71 5.47 -12.56
C GLY A 105 -24.07 5.99 -11.17
N LEU A 106 -23.87 7.30 -10.92
CA LEU A 106 -24.19 7.94 -9.64
C LEU A 106 -25.65 8.43 -9.57
N ILE A 107 -26.27 8.64 -10.72
CA ILE A 107 -27.70 9.00 -10.87
C ILE A 107 -28.29 8.25 -12.07
N ASP A 108 -29.61 8.01 -12.04
CA ASP A 108 -30.37 7.29 -13.07
C ASP A 108 -30.62 8.09 -14.37
#